data_AF-A0A9E2G5S8-F1
#
_entry.id   AF-A0A9E2G5S8-F1
#
_cell.length_a   1.000
_cell.length_b   1.000
_cell.length_c   1.000
_cell.angle_alpha   90.00
_cell.angle_beta   90.00
_cell.angle_gamma   90.00
#
_symmetry.space_group_name_H-M   'P 1'
#
loop_
_entity.id
_entity.type
_entity.pdbx_description
1 polymer ?
#
loop_
_entity_poly.entity_id
_entity_poly.type
_entity_poly.pdbx_seq_one_letter_code
_entity_poly.pdbx_strand_id
1 'polypeptide(L)'
;MSFEENKALQTRLSLLDQSIDKLRVVFEQFFLGLERFEPVLLRKSIQIELRALKENPPKNTAMKFLLSRMETKFRTYEQYWNRVLREIEDGVYERQLQRMRRKLREEGLPDGVLDNVRTRGELEAAMARIAELRSQQESPQSASQEASDRTNDTHPKSAGTPTSAGPAGSHPQSPPPSSSDPALRRAYENFVRARLSTGESLEGITPDRFFATISSQIPKVKQAHGCSEVEIQIVVKDNKATLRFLPR
;
A
#
# COMPACT_ATOMS: atom_id res chain seq x y z
N MET A 1 -31.97 44.77 2.74
CA MET A 1 -30.91 44.13 3.53
C MET A 1 -30.05 45.24 4.07
N SER A 2 -29.79 45.23 5.38
CA SER A 2 -28.84 46.16 5.99
C SER A 2 -27.44 45.98 5.39
N PHE A 3 -26.61 47.04 5.41
CA PHE A 3 -25.20 46.95 5.05
C PHE A 3 -24.48 45.82 5.83
N GLU A 4 -24.86 45.67 7.10
CA GLU A 4 -24.31 44.66 8.01
C GLU A 4 -24.70 43.23 7.63
N GLU A 5 -25.94 43.03 7.16
CA GLU A 5 -26.40 41.72 6.64
C GLU A 5 -25.64 41.32 5.37
N ASN A 6 -25.38 42.27 4.46
CA ASN A 6 -24.59 41.99 3.26
C ASN A 6 -23.14 41.63 3.61
N LYS A 7 -22.53 42.34 4.56
CA LYS A 7 -21.17 42.05 5.04
C LYS A 7 -21.10 40.67 5.69
N ALA A 8 -22.06 40.33 6.55
CA ALA A 8 -22.15 39.01 7.17
C ALA A 8 -22.31 37.89 6.14
N LEU A 9 -23.14 38.10 5.11
CA LEU A 9 -23.34 37.15 4.03
C LEU A 9 -22.06 36.96 3.20
N GLN A 10 -21.32 38.04 2.92
CA GLN A 10 -20.03 37.96 2.24
C GLN A 10 -19.00 37.16 3.06
N THR A 11 -18.91 37.41 4.37
CA THR A 11 -18.04 36.63 5.27
C THR A 11 -18.42 35.16 5.26
N ARG A 12 -19.73 34.85 5.35
CA ARG A 12 -20.23 33.48 5.30
C ARG A 12 -19.87 32.77 3.99
N LEU A 13 -20.05 33.43 2.84
CA LEU A 13 -19.65 32.87 1.54
C LEU A 13 -18.14 32.65 1.43
N SER A 14 -17.32 33.52 2.04
CA SER A 14 -15.87 33.34 2.08
C SER A 14 -15.46 32.14 2.95
N LEU A 15 -16.11 31.95 4.10
CA LEU A 15 -15.88 30.78 4.96
C LEU A 15 -16.31 29.48 4.29
N LEU A 16 -17.40 29.51 3.52
CA LEU A 16 -17.85 28.38 2.71
C LEU A 16 -16.80 28.00 1.66
N ASP A 17 -16.21 28.97 0.96
CA ASP A 17 -15.14 28.72 -0.03
C ASP A 17 -13.92 28.02 0.61
N GLN A 18 -13.46 28.53 1.75
CA GLN A 18 -12.36 27.93 2.51
C GLN A 18 -12.70 26.52 2.99
N SER A 19 -13.94 26.29 3.41
CA SER A 19 -14.42 24.97 3.83
C SER A 19 -14.44 23.98 2.67
N ILE A 20 -14.83 24.41 1.47
CA ILE A 20 -14.77 23.60 0.25
C ILE A 20 -13.33 23.21 -0.08
N ASP A 21 -12.38 24.15 0.01
CA ASP A 21 -10.96 23.87 -0.23
C ASP A 21 -10.37 22.91 0.81
N LYS A 22 -10.72 23.10 2.09
CA LYS A 22 -10.35 22.17 3.16
C LYS A 22 -10.91 20.78 2.88
N LEU A 23 -12.17 20.67 2.49
CA LEU A 23 -12.81 19.39 2.17
C LEU A 23 -12.08 18.68 1.04
N ARG A 24 -11.72 19.40 -0.03
CA ARG A 24 -10.89 18.86 -1.12
C ARG A 24 -9.59 18.28 -0.58
N VAL A 25 -8.83 19.04 0.20
CA VAL A 25 -7.52 18.59 0.72
C VAL A 25 -7.66 17.35 1.60
N VAL A 26 -8.73 17.24 2.39
CA VAL A 26 -8.98 16.03 3.20
C VAL A 26 -9.36 14.82 2.33
N PHE A 27 -10.18 15.02 1.29
CA PHE A 27 -10.46 13.96 0.31
C PHE A 27 -9.21 13.50 -0.43
N GLU A 28 -8.33 14.42 -0.84
CA GLU A 28 -7.05 14.06 -1.45
C GLU A 28 -6.21 13.22 -0.47
N GLN A 29 -6.07 13.63 0.79
CA GLN A 29 -5.36 12.84 1.80
C GLN A 29 -5.96 11.45 2.01
N PHE A 30 -7.29 11.35 1.98
CA PHE A 30 -8.00 10.08 2.02
C PHE A 30 -7.67 9.21 0.80
N PHE A 31 -7.71 9.75 -0.41
CA PHE A 31 -7.33 9.00 -1.62
C PHE A 31 -5.84 8.61 -1.65
N LEU A 32 -4.97 9.41 -1.04
CA LEU A 32 -3.56 9.07 -0.85
C LEU A 32 -3.36 7.95 0.19
N GLY A 33 -4.38 7.63 0.98
CA GLY A 33 -4.34 6.66 2.08
C GLY A 33 -3.68 7.18 3.36
N LEU A 34 -3.50 8.51 3.47
CA LEU A 34 -3.00 9.16 4.69
C LEU A 34 -4.11 9.28 5.73
N GLU A 35 -5.32 9.55 5.28
CA GLU A 35 -6.54 9.55 6.09
C GLU A 35 -7.31 8.26 5.84
N ARG A 36 -7.81 7.62 6.91
CA ARG A 36 -8.44 6.29 6.83
C ARG A 36 -9.94 6.36 6.52
N PHE A 37 -10.59 7.49 6.79
CA PHE A 37 -12.04 7.64 6.69
C PHE A 37 -12.43 8.75 5.72
N GLU A 38 -13.51 8.52 4.97
CA GLU A 38 -14.09 9.56 4.11
C GLU A 38 -14.56 10.75 4.97
N PRO A 39 -14.27 12.01 4.59
CA PRO A 39 -14.72 13.19 5.31
C PRO A 39 -16.22 13.50 5.08
N VAL A 40 -17.10 12.55 5.41
CA VAL A 40 -18.56 12.64 5.21
C VAL A 40 -19.17 13.79 6.00
N LEU A 41 -18.69 14.02 7.22
CA LEU A 41 -19.22 15.07 8.11
C LEU A 41 -19.03 16.47 7.51
N LEU A 42 -17.83 16.75 7.01
CA LEU A 42 -17.49 18.04 6.43
C LEU A 42 -18.19 18.25 5.07
N ARG A 43 -18.35 17.18 4.28
CA ARG A 43 -19.18 17.22 3.08
C ARG A 43 -20.63 17.58 3.41
N LYS A 44 -21.22 16.93 4.41
CA LYS A 44 -22.60 17.15 4.83
C LYS A 44 -22.83 18.57 5.37
N SER A 45 -21.89 19.12 6.16
CA SER A 45 -22.01 20.48 6.67
C SER A 45 -22.02 21.52 5.55
N ILE A 46 -21.14 21.39 4.56
CA ILE A 46 -21.09 22.26 3.38
C ILE A 46 -22.37 22.14 2.55
N GLN A 47 -22.88 20.91 2.38
CA GLN A 47 -24.11 20.67 1.61
C GLN A 47 -25.34 21.30 2.28
N ILE A 48 -25.45 21.22 3.61
CA ILE A 48 -26.52 21.87 4.38
C ILE A 48 -26.40 23.39 4.25
N GLU A 49 -25.20 23.94 4.38
CA GLU A 49 -24.98 25.38 4.26
C GLU A 49 -25.31 25.91 2.86
N LEU A 50 -24.87 25.21 1.81
CA LEU A 50 -25.17 25.55 0.43
C LEU A 50 -26.68 25.49 0.16
N ARG A 51 -27.38 24.47 0.68
CA ARG A 51 -28.84 24.38 0.58
C ARG A 51 -29.53 25.56 1.27
N ALA A 52 -29.14 25.90 2.49
CA ALA A 52 -29.72 27.01 3.23
C ALA A 52 -29.53 28.36 2.50
N LEU A 53 -28.37 28.57 1.87
CA LEU A 53 -28.09 29.76 1.05
C LEU A 53 -28.87 29.78 -0.27
N LYS A 54 -29.23 28.62 -0.82
CA LYS A 54 -30.07 28.51 -2.02
C LYS A 54 -31.56 28.72 -1.72
N GLU A 55 -32.05 28.25 -0.59
CA GLU A 55 -33.42 28.49 -0.13
C GLU A 55 -33.66 29.99 0.14
N ASN A 56 -32.65 30.68 0.64
CA ASN A 56 -32.69 32.13 0.90
C ASN A 56 -31.63 32.86 0.05
N PRO A 57 -31.85 33.02 -1.27
CA PRO A 57 -30.86 33.60 -2.15
C PRO A 57 -30.61 35.07 -1.79
N PRO A 58 -29.34 35.52 -1.85
CA PRO A 58 -29.02 36.91 -1.53
C PRO A 58 -29.66 37.85 -2.56
N LYS A 59 -30.20 38.98 -2.11
CA LYS A 59 -30.81 39.99 -2.99
C LYS A 59 -29.78 40.62 -3.94
N ASN A 60 -28.54 40.81 -3.47
CA ASN A 60 -27.45 41.40 -4.22
C ASN A 60 -26.94 40.46 -5.32
N THR A 61 -26.95 40.93 -6.57
CA THR A 61 -26.48 40.19 -7.75
C THR A 61 -25.03 39.71 -7.62
N ALA A 62 -24.12 40.51 -7.04
CA ALA A 62 -22.73 40.09 -6.83
C ALA A 62 -22.62 38.88 -5.90
N MET A 63 -23.43 38.85 -4.83
CA MET A 63 -23.46 37.73 -3.90
C MET A 63 -24.12 36.49 -4.51
N LYS A 64 -25.10 36.66 -5.41
CA LYS A 64 -25.68 35.55 -6.19
C LYS A 64 -24.63 34.90 -7.08
N PHE A 65 -23.81 35.69 -7.77
CA PHE A 65 -22.70 35.17 -8.57
C PHE A 65 -21.68 34.43 -7.72
N LEU A 66 -21.35 34.97 -6.54
CA LEU A 66 -20.41 34.32 -5.63
C LEU A 66 -20.96 32.99 -5.10
N LEU A 67 -22.23 32.93 -4.72
CA LEU A 67 -22.92 31.68 -4.34
C LEU A 67 -22.93 30.67 -5.48
N SER A 68 -23.29 31.10 -6.70
CA SER A 68 -23.28 30.24 -7.89
C SER A 68 -21.88 29.68 -8.20
N ARG A 69 -20.83 30.49 -8.00
CA ARG A 69 -19.44 30.05 -8.10
C ARG A 69 -19.12 28.96 -7.07
N MET A 70 -19.52 29.13 -5.81
CA MET A 70 -19.32 28.12 -4.76
C MET A 70 -20.07 26.82 -5.06
N GLU A 71 -21.31 26.94 -5.53
CA GLU A 71 -22.12 25.80 -5.93
C GLU A 71 -21.46 25.00 -7.06
N THR A 72 -21.01 25.70 -8.10
CA THR A 72 -20.33 25.07 -9.24
C THR A 72 -19.04 24.40 -8.77
N LYS A 73 -18.22 25.07 -7.96
CA LYS A 73 -16.97 24.52 -7.40
C LYS A 73 -17.23 23.25 -6.59
N PHE A 74 -18.19 23.29 -5.66
CA PHE A 74 -18.54 22.14 -4.84
C PHE A 74 -19.05 20.97 -5.67
N ARG A 75 -19.94 21.23 -6.65
CA ARG A 75 -20.48 20.19 -7.54
C ARG A 75 -19.41 19.52 -8.39
N THR A 76 -18.45 20.29 -8.91
CA THR A 76 -17.31 19.74 -9.67
C THR A 76 -16.47 18.81 -8.80
N TYR A 77 -16.17 19.21 -7.57
CA TYR A 77 -15.44 18.34 -6.65
C TYR A 77 -16.24 17.12 -6.21
N GLU A 78 -17.54 17.26 -5.96
CA GLU A 78 -18.40 16.14 -5.62
C GLU A 78 -18.45 15.08 -6.74
N GLN A 79 -18.54 15.51 -8.00
CA GLN A 79 -18.46 14.61 -9.15
C GLN A 79 -17.09 13.92 -9.22
N TYR A 80 -16.00 14.65 -9.03
CA TYR A 80 -14.66 14.09 -8.98
C TYR A 80 -14.51 13.06 -7.86
N TRP A 81 -14.92 13.39 -6.64
CA TRP A 81 -14.83 12.47 -5.49
C TRP A 81 -15.67 11.23 -5.71
N ASN A 82 -16.91 11.34 -6.19
CA ASN A 82 -17.75 10.19 -6.47
C ASN A 82 -17.14 9.30 -7.58
N ARG A 83 -16.51 9.89 -8.60
CA ARG A 83 -15.78 9.12 -9.63
C ARG A 83 -14.62 8.36 -9.01
N VAL A 84 -13.80 9.02 -8.20
CA VAL A 84 -12.64 8.41 -7.56
C VAL A 84 -13.05 7.33 -6.55
N LEU A 85 -14.10 7.56 -5.76
CA LEU A 85 -14.65 6.55 -4.85
C LEU A 85 -15.10 5.31 -5.61
N ARG A 86 -15.79 5.50 -6.74
CA ARG A 86 -16.18 4.38 -7.61
C ARG A 86 -14.97 3.65 -8.19
N GLU A 87 -13.95 4.38 -8.63
CA GLU A 87 -12.68 3.77 -9.07
C GLU A 87 -11.98 3.01 -7.95
N ILE A 88 -12.07 3.47 -6.69
CA ILE A 88 -11.55 2.74 -5.53
C ILE A 88 -12.36 1.46 -5.27
N GLU A 89 -13.69 1.52 -5.35
CA GLU A 89 -14.58 0.35 -5.21
C GLU A 89 -14.33 -0.70 -6.30
N ASP A 90 -14.22 -0.24 -7.55
CA ASP A 90 -13.85 -1.06 -8.70
C ASP A 90 -12.36 -1.49 -8.63
N GLY A 91 -11.59 -0.97 -7.67
CA GLY A 91 -10.14 -1.13 -7.49
C GLY A 91 -9.29 -0.72 -8.70
N VAL A 92 -9.83 0.18 -9.50
CA VAL A 92 -9.22 0.88 -10.65
C VAL A 92 -8.67 2.24 -10.22
N TYR A 93 -8.29 2.43 -8.96
CA TYR A 93 -7.76 3.73 -8.56
C TYR A 93 -6.38 3.95 -9.19
N GLU A 94 -6.24 4.98 -10.03
CA GLU A 94 -5.10 5.23 -10.93
C GLU A 94 -3.73 5.17 -10.23
N ARG A 95 -3.64 5.60 -8.97
CA ARG A 95 -2.41 5.55 -8.16
C ARG A 95 -2.06 4.15 -7.66
N GLN A 96 -3.07 3.30 -7.42
CA GLN A 96 -2.88 1.87 -7.17
C GLN A 96 -2.51 1.16 -8.47
N LEU A 97 -3.20 1.47 -9.58
CA LEU A 97 -2.86 0.96 -10.91
C LEU A 97 -1.44 1.31 -11.32
N GLN A 98 -0.94 2.52 -11.04
CA GLN A 98 0.45 2.88 -11.33
C GLN A 98 1.46 2.11 -10.46
N ARG A 99 1.15 1.87 -9.18
CA ARG A 99 1.99 0.99 -8.34
C ARG A 99 1.97 -0.45 -8.86
N MET A 100 0.81 -0.95 -9.27
CA MET A 100 0.63 -2.30 -9.79
C MET A 100 1.30 -2.45 -11.17
N ARG A 101 1.12 -1.51 -12.10
CA ARG A 101 1.82 -1.44 -13.38
C ARG A 101 3.33 -1.40 -13.20
N ARG A 102 3.85 -0.68 -12.19
CA ARG A 102 5.28 -0.70 -11.87
C ARG A 102 5.73 -2.08 -11.42
N LYS A 103 4.99 -2.74 -10.52
CA LYS A 103 5.28 -4.12 -10.10
C LYS A 103 5.21 -5.11 -11.27
N LEU A 104 4.24 -4.96 -12.16
CA LEU A 104 4.08 -5.79 -13.35
C LEU A 104 5.19 -5.59 -14.38
N ARG A 105 5.70 -4.35 -14.51
CA ARG A 105 6.89 -4.05 -15.30
C ARG A 105 8.14 -4.69 -14.67
N GLU A 106 8.25 -4.68 -13.34
CA GLU A 106 9.33 -5.38 -12.61
C GLU A 106 9.23 -6.92 -12.76
N GLU A 107 8.03 -7.49 -12.90
CA GLU A 107 7.79 -8.91 -13.20
C GLU A 107 7.98 -9.27 -14.69
N GLY A 108 8.28 -8.30 -15.56
CA GLY A 108 8.65 -8.54 -16.96
C GLY A 108 7.49 -8.52 -17.97
N LEU A 109 6.32 -7.98 -17.62
CA LEU A 109 5.20 -7.89 -18.55
C LEU A 109 5.43 -6.80 -19.63
N PRO A 110 5.23 -7.09 -20.93
CA PRO A 110 5.39 -6.11 -22.01
C PRO A 110 4.41 -4.93 -21.91
N ASP A 111 4.94 -3.73 -22.18
CA ASP A 111 4.23 -2.44 -22.04
C ASP A 111 2.93 -2.36 -22.85
N GLY A 112 2.87 -2.99 -24.02
CA GLY A 112 1.66 -3.03 -24.85
C GLY A 112 0.46 -3.74 -24.21
N VAL A 113 0.67 -4.61 -23.22
CA VAL A 113 -0.42 -5.23 -22.45
C VAL A 113 -0.86 -4.30 -21.32
N LEU A 114 0.09 -3.64 -20.64
CA LEU A 114 -0.18 -2.71 -19.54
C LEU A 114 -0.94 -1.45 -19.99
N ASP A 115 -0.68 -0.99 -21.21
CA ASP A 115 -1.31 0.20 -21.80
C ASP A 115 -2.78 -0.04 -22.18
N ASN A 116 -3.16 -1.31 -22.39
CA ASN A 116 -4.53 -1.71 -22.73
C ASN A 116 -5.38 -2.09 -21.51
N VAL A 117 -4.76 -2.28 -20.34
CA VAL A 117 -5.47 -2.57 -19.10
C VAL A 117 -6.05 -1.28 -18.53
N ARG A 118 -7.37 -1.13 -18.66
CA ARG A 118 -8.13 0.04 -18.20
C ARG A 118 -8.94 -0.25 -16.95
N THR A 119 -9.17 -1.52 -16.63
CA THR A 119 -9.95 -1.95 -15.46
C THR A 119 -9.21 -2.95 -14.59
N ARG A 120 -9.66 -3.10 -13.34
CA ARG A 120 -9.10 -4.06 -12.37
C ARG A 120 -9.32 -5.50 -12.82
N GLY A 121 -10.47 -5.81 -13.42
CA GLY A 121 -10.75 -7.13 -13.97
C GLY A 121 -9.77 -7.50 -15.09
N GLU A 122 -9.43 -6.55 -15.96
CA GLU A 122 -8.42 -6.74 -17.00
C GLU A 122 -7.00 -6.90 -16.41
N LEU A 123 -6.71 -6.19 -15.31
CA LEU A 123 -5.43 -6.27 -14.59
C LEU A 123 -5.26 -7.61 -13.86
N GLU A 124 -6.30 -8.05 -13.14
CA GLU A 124 -6.35 -9.35 -12.46
C GLU A 124 -6.30 -10.49 -13.48
N ALA A 125 -7.00 -10.38 -14.61
CA ALA A 125 -6.91 -11.36 -15.69
C ALA A 125 -5.52 -11.38 -16.34
N ALA A 126 -4.86 -10.23 -16.52
CA ALA A 126 -3.49 -10.17 -17.01
C ALA A 126 -2.51 -10.81 -16.01
N MET A 127 -2.66 -10.54 -14.72
CA MET A 127 -1.87 -11.15 -13.65
C MET A 127 -2.08 -12.66 -13.55
N ALA A 128 -3.32 -13.12 -13.62
CA ALA A 128 -3.65 -14.55 -13.61
C ALA A 128 -3.01 -15.28 -14.79
N ARG A 129 -3.03 -14.68 -15.99
CA ARG A 129 -2.36 -15.24 -17.18
C ARG A 129 -0.84 -15.32 -17.01
N ILE A 130 -0.21 -14.34 -16.38
CA ILE A 130 1.23 -14.35 -16.09
C ILE A 130 1.57 -15.45 -15.06
N ALA A 131 0.78 -15.55 -13.99
CA ALA A 131 0.94 -16.60 -12.99
C ALA A 131 0.76 -18.00 -13.61
N GLU A 132 -0.19 -18.15 -14.52
CA GLU A 132 -0.44 -19.38 -15.25
C GLU A 132 0.70 -19.72 -16.23
N LEU A 133 1.20 -18.75 -17.01
CA LEU A 133 2.37 -18.93 -17.87
C LEU A 133 3.63 -19.32 -17.09
N ARG A 134 3.83 -18.74 -15.90
CA ARG A 134 4.92 -19.10 -14.99
C ARG A 134 4.77 -20.52 -14.45
N SER A 135 3.55 -20.91 -14.07
CA SER A 135 3.25 -22.27 -13.62
C SER A 135 3.44 -23.32 -14.72
N GLN A 136 3.17 -22.95 -15.99
CA GLN A 136 3.41 -23.81 -17.14
C GLN A 136 4.91 -23.94 -17.45
N GLN A 137 5.70 -22.88 -17.27
CA GLN A 137 7.16 -22.90 -17.40
C GLN A 137 7.88 -23.67 -16.27
N GLU A 138 7.26 -23.84 -15.09
CA GLU A 138 7.82 -24.63 -13.98
C GLU A 138 7.47 -26.14 -14.03
N SER A 139 6.79 -26.61 -15.08
CA SER A 139 6.59 -28.05 -15.34
C SER A 139 7.93 -28.71 -15.71
N PRO A 140 8.22 -29.96 -15.28
CA PRO A 140 9.58 -30.51 -15.16
C PRO A 140 10.17 -30.98 -16.50
N GLN A 141 10.40 -30.07 -17.44
CA GLN A 141 11.15 -30.37 -18.68
C GLN A 141 12.63 -29.93 -18.61
N SER A 142 13.07 -29.31 -17.51
CA SER A 142 14.49 -28.99 -17.30
C SER A 142 15.38 -30.19 -16.96
N ALA A 143 14.85 -31.42 -16.91
CA ALA A 143 15.64 -32.63 -16.68
C ALA A 143 16.02 -33.41 -17.96
N SER A 144 15.68 -32.92 -19.17
CA SER A 144 15.89 -33.71 -20.40
C SER A 144 16.63 -32.98 -21.52
N GLN A 145 17.19 -31.78 -21.29
CA GLN A 145 17.85 -30.99 -22.35
C GLN A 145 19.36 -30.76 -22.18
N GLU A 146 20.02 -31.37 -21.19
CA GLU A 146 21.50 -31.40 -21.12
C GLU A 146 22.12 -32.67 -21.75
N ALA A 147 21.33 -33.58 -22.31
CA ALA A 147 21.81 -34.89 -22.79
C ALA A 147 22.05 -35.01 -24.31
N SER A 148 22.00 -33.93 -25.10
CA SER A 148 22.14 -34.04 -26.57
C SER A 148 23.00 -32.96 -27.22
N ASP A 149 24.13 -32.59 -26.62
CA ASP A 149 25.15 -31.78 -27.29
C ASP A 149 26.55 -32.39 -27.19
N ARG A 150 26.66 -33.69 -27.50
CA ARG A 150 27.96 -34.36 -27.71
C ARG A 150 27.87 -35.50 -28.72
N THR A 151 27.85 -35.19 -30.02
CA THR A 151 28.33 -36.13 -31.05
C THR A 151 28.83 -35.39 -32.31
N ASN A 152 30.11 -35.02 -32.34
CA ASN A 152 31.04 -35.38 -33.41
C ASN A 152 32.43 -34.76 -33.15
N ASP A 153 33.39 -35.58 -32.73
CA ASP A 153 34.60 -35.82 -33.53
C ASP A 153 35.49 -36.91 -32.88
N THR A 154 35.64 -38.02 -33.61
CA THR A 154 36.84 -38.82 -33.86
C THR A 154 37.79 -39.28 -32.71
N HIS A 155 37.90 -40.61 -32.57
CA HIS A 155 38.89 -41.42 -31.80
C HIS A 155 40.38 -41.17 -32.23
N PRO A 156 41.42 -41.78 -31.59
CA PRO A 156 41.72 -41.98 -30.16
C PRO A 156 43.24 -41.81 -29.81
N LYS A 157 43.62 -41.55 -28.55
CA LYS A 157 44.79 -42.22 -27.91
C LYS A 157 45.07 -41.81 -26.45
N SER A 158 45.26 -42.86 -25.66
CA SER A 158 46.34 -43.04 -24.68
C SER A 158 46.24 -42.43 -23.28
N ALA A 159 46.15 -43.37 -22.33
CA ALA A 159 46.89 -43.47 -21.07
C ALA A 159 46.55 -42.50 -19.92
N GLY A 160 46.24 -43.08 -18.75
CA GLY A 160 46.42 -42.38 -17.47
C GLY A 160 45.49 -42.85 -16.36
N THR A 161 46.01 -43.73 -15.52
CA THR A 161 45.48 -44.27 -14.24
C THR A 161 45.15 -43.18 -13.18
N PRO A 162 44.44 -43.57 -12.09
CA PRO A 162 43.73 -42.70 -11.13
C PRO A 162 44.58 -42.32 -9.91
N THR A 163 44.13 -41.37 -9.08
CA THR A 163 44.48 -41.11 -7.65
C THR A 163 44.12 -39.64 -7.34
N SER A 164 43.09 -39.29 -6.55
CA SER A 164 42.89 -39.36 -5.09
C SER A 164 42.94 -37.96 -4.44
N ALA A 165 42.11 -37.81 -3.40
CA ALA A 165 42.34 -37.00 -2.20
C ALA A 165 42.05 -35.47 -2.21
N GLY A 166 40.84 -35.14 -1.71
CA GLY A 166 40.68 -34.27 -0.53
C GLY A 166 40.87 -32.75 -0.69
N PRO A 167 40.67 -31.96 0.38
CA PRO A 167 39.41 -31.23 0.62
C PRO A 167 39.60 -29.71 0.85
N ALA A 168 38.46 -29.01 0.98
CA ALA A 168 38.31 -27.66 1.56
C ALA A 168 38.69 -26.44 0.70
N GLY A 169 37.83 -25.41 0.77
CA GLY A 169 38.07 -24.06 0.24
C GLY A 169 36.85 -23.45 -0.45
N SER A 170 35.82 -23.06 0.29
CA SER A 170 35.54 -21.64 0.62
C SER A 170 35.17 -20.75 -0.58
N HIS A 171 33.88 -20.71 -0.91
CA HIS A 171 33.31 -19.55 -1.60
C HIS A 171 33.10 -18.41 -0.58
N PRO A 172 33.54 -17.18 -0.87
CA PRO A 172 33.17 -16.01 -0.09
C PRO A 172 31.73 -15.63 -0.45
N GLN A 173 30.78 -15.96 0.41
CA GLN A 173 29.45 -15.34 0.39
C GLN A 173 29.58 -13.91 0.92
N SER A 174 29.41 -12.94 0.03
CA SER A 174 29.04 -11.59 0.44
C SER A 174 27.56 -11.59 0.90
N PRO A 175 27.24 -11.04 2.07
CA PRO A 175 25.91 -11.09 2.66
C PRO A 175 24.98 -10.03 2.03
N PRO A 176 23.68 -10.33 1.82
CA PRO A 176 22.69 -9.28 1.60
C PRO A 176 22.38 -8.53 2.91
N PRO A 177 22.04 -7.24 2.84
CA PRO A 177 21.96 -6.35 3.99
C PRO A 177 20.65 -6.49 4.78
N SER A 178 20.77 -6.45 6.11
CA SER A 178 19.80 -5.88 7.08
C SER A 178 18.62 -6.74 7.57
N SER A 179 18.79 -7.29 8.79
CA SER A 179 17.80 -7.74 9.80
C SER A 179 17.29 -9.21 9.79
N SER A 180 18.19 -10.19 9.80
CA SER A 180 17.88 -11.61 10.02
C SER A 180 18.13 -12.08 11.46
N ASP A 181 17.52 -11.44 12.45
CA ASP A 181 17.51 -12.02 13.80
C ASP A 181 16.46 -13.14 13.85
N PRO A 182 16.84 -14.41 14.11
CA PRO A 182 15.88 -15.51 14.22
C PRO A 182 14.84 -15.28 15.33
N ALA A 183 15.15 -14.51 16.37
CA ALA A 183 14.22 -14.19 17.44
C ALA A 183 13.10 -13.25 16.95
N LEU A 184 13.44 -12.23 16.14
CA LEU A 184 12.47 -11.30 15.56
C LEU A 184 11.51 -12.00 14.60
N ARG A 185 12.02 -12.91 13.78
CA ARG A 185 11.19 -13.71 12.87
C ARG A 185 10.18 -14.56 13.64
N ARG A 186 10.61 -15.25 14.69
CA ARG A 186 9.71 -16.03 15.58
C ARG A 186 8.66 -15.14 16.25
N ALA A 187 9.04 -13.93 16.69
CA ALA A 187 8.08 -12.98 17.25
C ALA A 187 7.03 -12.54 16.22
N TYR A 188 7.43 -12.30 14.97
CA TYR A 188 6.51 -11.97 13.89
C TYR A 188 5.53 -13.10 13.57
N GLU A 189 6.03 -14.34 13.44
CA GLU A 189 5.19 -15.52 13.21
C GLU A 189 4.14 -15.71 14.32
N ASN A 190 4.56 -15.55 15.58
CA ASN A 190 3.66 -15.63 16.74
C ASN A 190 2.64 -14.48 16.74
N PHE A 191 3.04 -13.27 16.34
CA PHE A 191 2.15 -12.12 16.23
C PHE A 191 1.08 -12.31 15.14
N VAL A 192 1.48 -12.83 13.98
CA VAL A 192 0.56 -13.15 12.89
C VAL A 192 -0.44 -14.22 13.36
N ARG A 193 0.02 -15.32 13.96
CA ARG A 193 -0.89 -16.35 14.53
C ARG A 193 -1.86 -15.79 15.57
N ALA A 194 -1.40 -14.91 16.44
CA ALA A 194 -2.24 -14.25 17.44
C ALA A 194 -3.30 -13.34 16.77
N ARG A 195 -2.94 -12.60 15.72
CA ARG A 195 -3.92 -11.77 14.97
C ARG A 195 -4.93 -12.60 14.19
N LEU A 196 -4.50 -13.69 13.54
CA LEU A 196 -5.41 -14.60 12.84
C LEU A 196 -6.43 -15.25 13.79
N SER A 197 -5.99 -15.73 14.95
CA SER A 197 -6.88 -16.36 15.95
C SER A 197 -7.88 -15.39 16.56
N THR A 198 -7.57 -14.09 16.54
CA THR A 198 -8.41 -13.03 17.09
C THR A 198 -9.36 -12.42 16.04
N GLY A 199 -9.18 -12.74 14.75
CA GLY A 199 -9.96 -12.17 13.64
C GLY A 199 -9.57 -10.73 13.29
N GLU A 200 -8.37 -10.28 13.69
CA GLU A 200 -7.87 -8.95 13.36
C GLU A 200 -7.26 -8.90 11.95
N SER A 201 -7.46 -7.76 11.27
CA SER A 201 -6.89 -7.56 9.94
C SER A 201 -5.35 -7.53 9.97
N LEU A 202 -4.74 -8.27 9.04
CA LEU A 202 -3.29 -8.31 8.80
C LEU A 202 -2.82 -7.22 7.84
N GLU A 203 -3.73 -6.36 7.39
CA GLU A 203 -3.47 -5.41 6.30
C GLU A 203 -2.41 -4.38 6.70
N GLY A 204 -1.30 -4.36 5.96
CA GLY A 204 -0.21 -3.40 6.14
C GLY A 204 0.88 -3.78 7.15
N ILE A 205 0.76 -4.93 7.82
CA ILE A 205 1.80 -5.48 8.71
C ILE A 205 2.76 -6.32 7.87
N THR A 206 3.72 -5.66 7.23
CA THR A 206 4.83 -6.37 6.59
C THR A 206 5.89 -6.73 7.62
N PRO A 207 6.66 -7.81 7.42
CA PRO A 207 7.75 -8.19 8.31
C PRO A 207 8.73 -7.03 8.51
N ASP A 208 9.07 -6.31 7.44
CA ASP A 208 10.01 -5.18 7.48
C ASP A 208 9.55 -4.05 8.41
N ARG A 209 8.26 -3.71 8.41
CA ARG A 209 7.70 -2.67 9.29
C ARG A 209 7.63 -3.13 10.73
N PHE A 210 7.29 -4.40 10.93
CA PHE A 210 7.26 -5.01 12.25
C PHE A 210 8.67 -5.02 12.88
N PHE A 211 9.68 -5.44 12.12
CA PHE A 211 11.07 -5.45 12.55
C PHE A 211 11.59 -4.04 12.81
N ALA A 212 11.28 -3.07 11.95
CA ALA A 212 11.65 -1.67 12.16
C ALA A 212 11.04 -1.08 13.45
N THR A 213 9.80 -1.47 13.77
CA THR A 213 9.11 -1.01 14.98
C THR A 213 9.76 -1.59 16.23
N ILE A 214 10.02 -2.90 16.22
CA ILE A 214 10.64 -3.59 17.35
C ILE A 214 12.08 -3.14 17.55
N SER A 215 12.88 -3.02 16.48
CA SER A 215 14.27 -2.58 16.57
C SER A 215 14.41 -1.14 17.09
N SER A 216 13.43 -0.28 16.83
CA SER A 216 13.36 1.07 17.39
C SER A 216 12.92 1.08 18.88
N GLN A 217 12.10 0.12 19.30
CA GLN A 217 11.59 0.02 20.67
C GLN A 217 12.56 -0.68 21.62
N ILE A 218 13.28 -1.71 21.17
CA ILE A 218 14.28 -2.45 21.96
C ILE A 218 15.26 -1.52 22.70
N PRO A 219 15.93 -0.54 22.08
CA PRO A 219 16.89 0.31 22.79
C PRO A 219 16.21 1.19 23.85
N LYS A 220 14.97 1.63 23.62
CA LYS A 220 14.20 2.43 24.59
C LYS A 220 13.81 1.58 25.81
N VAL A 221 13.36 0.35 25.58
CA VAL A 221 13.05 -0.60 26.65
C VAL A 221 14.31 -0.99 27.42
N LYS A 222 15.41 -1.21 26.71
CA LYS A 222 16.74 -1.52 27.28
C LYS A 222 17.21 -0.40 28.21
N GLN A 223 17.06 0.85 27.80
CA GLN A 223 17.45 2.02 28.59
C GLN A 223 16.49 2.28 29.77
N ALA A 224 15.19 2.12 29.58
CA ALA A 224 14.19 2.34 30.63
C ALA A 224 14.25 1.28 31.75
N HIS A 225 14.58 0.04 31.41
CA HIS A 225 14.66 -1.07 32.37
C HIS A 225 16.09 -1.44 32.77
N GLY A 226 17.12 -0.88 32.12
CA GLY A 226 18.52 -1.12 32.47
C GLY A 226 19.02 -2.54 32.22
N CYS A 227 18.43 -3.27 31.27
CA CYS A 227 18.71 -4.70 31.03
C CYS A 227 19.60 -4.93 29.80
N SER A 228 20.20 -6.12 29.68
CA SER A 228 21.15 -6.44 28.61
C SER A 228 20.44 -7.03 27.39
N GLU A 229 19.42 -7.83 27.66
CA GLU A 229 18.65 -8.61 26.70
C GLU A 229 17.14 -8.38 26.94
N VAL A 230 16.33 -8.52 25.89
CA VAL A 230 14.89 -8.30 25.95
C VAL A 230 14.19 -9.44 25.22
N GLU A 231 13.37 -10.20 25.94
CA GLU A 231 12.55 -11.27 25.38
C GLU A 231 11.21 -10.70 24.90
N ILE A 232 10.84 -11.02 23.66
CA ILE A 232 9.61 -10.51 23.03
C ILE A 232 8.53 -11.58 23.16
N GLN A 233 7.46 -11.28 23.89
CA GLN A 233 6.30 -12.16 24.03
C GLN A 233 5.04 -11.51 23.46
N ILE A 234 4.23 -12.33 22.77
CA ILE A 234 2.95 -11.92 22.22
C ILE A 234 1.86 -12.42 23.15
N VAL A 235 1.08 -11.50 23.72
CA VAL A 235 -0.02 -11.82 24.64
C VAL A 235 -1.33 -11.33 24.03
N VAL A 236 -2.33 -12.20 23.98
CA VAL A 236 -3.69 -11.82 23.58
C VAL A 236 -4.41 -11.28 24.82
N LYS A 237 -4.78 -10.00 24.81
CA LYS A 237 -5.54 -9.35 25.89
C LYS A 237 -6.70 -8.57 25.27
N ASP A 238 -7.89 -8.71 25.83
CA ASP A 238 -9.11 -8.03 25.37
C ASP A 238 -9.46 -8.31 23.90
N ASN A 239 -9.24 -9.56 23.48
CA ASN A 239 -9.36 -9.99 22.08
C ASN A 239 -8.51 -9.11 21.14
N LYS A 240 -7.29 -8.78 21.58
CA LYS A 240 -6.27 -8.08 20.79
C LYS A 240 -4.87 -8.66 21.01
N ALA A 241 -4.12 -8.85 19.93
CA ALA A 241 -2.73 -9.28 20.00
C ALA A 241 -1.83 -8.11 20.43
N THR A 242 -1.18 -8.22 21.59
CA THR A 242 -0.31 -7.19 22.15
C THR A 242 1.12 -7.70 22.32
N LEU A 243 2.10 -6.82 22.09
CA LEU A 243 3.52 -7.11 22.27
C LEU A 243 3.94 -6.73 23.70
N ARG A 244 4.62 -7.64 24.39
CA ARG A 244 5.27 -7.39 25.67
C ARG A 244 6.76 -7.65 25.53
N PHE A 245 7.54 -6.75 26.13
CA PHE A 245 8.99 -6.84 26.20
C PHE A 245 9.35 -7.17 27.65
N LEU A 246 9.90 -8.35 27.87
CA LEU A 246 10.34 -8.80 29.18
C LEU A 246 11.86 -8.61 29.28
N PRO A 247 12.35 -7.86 30.26
CA PRO A 247 13.79 -7.74 30.48
C PRO A 247 14.42 -9.09 30.86
N ARG A 248 15.60 -9.36 30.32
CA ARG A 248 16.48 -10.50 30.64
C ARG A 248 17.83 -10.01 31.13
#